data_AF-Q6FAG7-F1
#
_entry.id   AF-Q6FAG7-F1
#
_cell.length_a   1.000
_cell.length_b   1.000
_cell.length_c   1.000
_cell.angle_alpha   90.00
_cell.angle_beta   90.00
_cell.angle_gamma   90.00
#
_symmetry.space_group_name_H-M   'P 1'
#
loop_
_entity.id
_entity.type
_entity.pdbx_description
1 polymer ?
#
loop_
_entity_poly.entity_id
_entity_poly.type
_entity_poly.pdbx_seq_one_letter_code
_entity_poly.pdbx_strand_id
1 'polypeptide(L)'
;MGDKVENHEIILQDEHHQQFKIVKVQDVRFDEVTIANTHQWLWVYDHSAEFFPFELWDQLDNASVHQKIKLGNQVFKVIKILTKKTKIRYS
;
A
#
# COMPACT_ATOMS: atom_id res chain seq x y z
N MET A 1 -12.02 21.36 3.89
CA MET A 1 -12.38 20.17 4.69
C MET A 1 -11.98 18.96 3.87
N GLY A 2 -11.09 18.11 4.36
CA GLY A 2 -10.73 16.90 3.66
C GLY A 2 -9.89 16.03 4.56
N ASP A 3 -10.53 15.12 5.30
CA ASP A 3 -9.83 13.98 5.86
C ASP A 3 -9.20 13.24 4.68
N LYS A 4 -7.86 13.34 4.51
CA LYS A 4 -7.16 12.51 3.54
C LYS A 4 -7.12 11.11 4.13
N VAL A 5 -8.05 10.27 3.68
CA VAL A 5 -8.14 8.87 4.06
C VAL A 5 -7.23 8.12 3.09
N GLU A 6 -6.01 7.82 3.52
CA GLU A 6 -5.05 7.08 2.71
C GLU A 6 -5.03 5.61 3.14
N ASN A 7 -5.03 4.72 2.14
CA ASN A 7 -4.91 3.28 2.37
C ASN A 7 -3.56 3.01 3.04
N HIS A 8 -3.61 2.43 4.23
CA HIS A 8 -2.40 2.17 5.03
C HIS A 8 -2.09 0.68 5.10
N GLU A 9 -3.10 -0.18 5.20
CA GLU A 9 -2.90 -1.62 5.14
C GLU A 9 -3.99 -2.22 4.27
N ILE A 10 -3.61 -3.21 3.45
CA ILE A 10 -4.52 -3.92 2.58
C ILE A 10 -4.31 -5.41 2.81
N ILE A 11 -5.41 -6.14 2.93
CA ILE A 11 -5.39 -7.60 2.96
C ILE A 11 -5.91 -8.08 1.61
N LEU A 12 -5.04 -8.77 0.91
CA LEU A 12 -5.31 -9.46 -0.33
C LEU A 12 -5.56 -10.94 -0.05
N GLN A 13 -6.39 -11.58 -0.86
CA GLN A 13 -6.62 -13.02 -0.86
C GLN A 13 -6.35 -13.56 -2.24
N ASP A 14 -5.54 -14.59 -2.38
CA ASP A 14 -5.39 -15.25 -3.67
C ASP A 14 -6.48 -16.31 -3.92
N GLU A 15 -6.38 -17.00 -5.05
CA GLU A 15 -7.28 -18.08 -5.46
C GLU A 15 -7.20 -19.32 -4.54
N HIS A 16 -6.06 -19.58 -3.90
CA HIS A 16 -5.88 -20.61 -2.88
C HIS A 16 -6.40 -20.20 -1.49
N HIS A 17 -7.15 -19.09 -1.40
CA HIS A 17 -7.64 -18.51 -0.15
C HIS A 17 -6.54 -18.03 0.81
N GLN A 18 -5.28 -17.96 0.36
CA GLN A 18 -4.17 -17.47 1.17
C GLN A 18 -4.26 -15.96 1.30
N GLN A 19 -4.13 -15.48 2.53
CA GLN A 19 -4.23 -14.05 2.83
C GLN A 19 -2.84 -13.42 2.86
N PHE A 20 -2.68 -12.35 2.11
CA PHE A 20 -1.46 -11.54 2.05
C PHE A 20 -1.75 -10.19 2.65
N LYS A 21 -1.10 -9.91 3.77
CA LYS A 21 -1.19 -8.62 4.44
C LYS A 21 -0.06 -7.73 3.93
N ILE A 22 -0.41 -6.58 3.37
CA ILE A 22 0.52 -5.59 2.86
C ILE A 22 0.25 -4.24 3.51
N VAL A 23 1.31 -3.51 3.78
CA VAL A 23 1.27 -2.23 4.48
C VAL A 23 2.01 -1.18 3.67
N LYS A 24 1.46 0.04 3.68
CA LYS A 24 2.04 1.21 3.04
C LYS A 24 2.97 1.89 4.03
N VAL A 25 4.27 1.80 3.76
CA VAL A 25 5.33 2.42 4.55
C VAL A 25 5.90 3.62 3.81
N GLN A 26 6.31 4.64 4.55
CA GLN A 26 7.00 5.78 3.99
C GLN A 26 8.50 5.57 4.23
N ASP A 27 9.25 5.43 3.15
CA ASP A 27 10.70 5.32 3.18
C ASP A 27 11.33 6.67 2.85
N VAL A 28 12.45 6.97 3.49
CA VAL A 28 13.21 8.20 3.26
C VAL A 28 14.47 7.82 2.49
N ARG A 29 14.50 8.16 1.21
CA ARG A 29 15.71 8.04 0.40
C ARG A 29 16.39 9.38 0.33
N PHE A 30 17.67 9.38 0.67
CA PHE A 30 18.52 10.52 0.40
C PHE A 30 18.81 10.56 -1.09
N ASP A 31 18.34 11.60 -1.76
CA ASP A 31 18.61 11.83 -3.17
C ASP A 31 19.91 12.63 -3.26
N GLU A 32 20.98 11.98 -3.70
CA GLU A 32 22.32 12.59 -3.80
C GLU A 32 22.39 13.68 -4.88
N VAL A 33 21.47 13.65 -5.85
CA VAL A 33 21.43 14.62 -6.97
C VAL A 33 20.83 15.95 -6.51
N THR A 34 19.78 15.91 -5.70
CA THR A 34 19.12 17.11 -5.15
C THR A 34 19.58 17.45 -3.73
N ILE A 35 20.43 16.60 -3.12
CA ILE A 35 20.91 16.72 -1.73
C ILE A 35 19.71 16.90 -0.78
N ALA A 36 18.65 16.13 -1.02
CA ALA A 36 17.38 16.26 -0.32
C ALA A 36 16.83 14.90 0.08
N ASN A 37 16.12 14.87 1.21
CA ASN A 37 15.38 13.69 1.63
C ASN A 37 14.09 13.61 0.82
N THR A 38 14.01 12.62 -0.07
CA THR A 38 12.80 12.31 -0.81
C THR A 38 12.03 11.23 -0.04
N HIS A 39 10.75 11.50 0.21
CA HIS A 39 9.87 10.53 0.84
C HIS A 39 9.14 9.75 -0.25
N GLN A 40 9.29 8.44 -0.26
CA GLN A 40 8.59 7.56 -1.19
C GLN A 40 7.70 6.60 -0.41
N TRP A 41 6.47 6.43 -0.90
CA TRP A 41 5.54 5.45 -0.35
C TRP A 41 5.77 4.10 -1.01
N LEU A 42 6.02 3.09 -0.20
CA LEU A 42 6.28 1.73 -0.64
C LEU A 42 5.22 0.80 -0.05
N TRP A 43 4.72 -0.13 -0.86
CA TRP A 43 3.92 -1.23 -0.34
C TRP A 43 4.84 -2.41 -0.04
N VAL A 44 4.76 -2.93 1.18
CA VAL A 44 5.58 -4.06 1.64
C VAL A 44 4.69 -5.11 2.30
N TYR A 45 5.10 -6.38 2.24
CA TYR A 45 4.43 -7.45 2.99
C TYR A 45 4.64 -7.26 4.49
N ASP A 46 3.57 -7.34 5.27
CA ASP A 46 3.59 -7.17 6.73
C ASP A 46 4.50 -8.21 7.42
N HIS A 47 4.48 -9.45 6.95
CA HIS A 47 5.20 -10.56 7.57
C HIS A 47 6.68 -10.60 7.24
N SER A 48 7.06 -10.31 5.98
CA SER A 48 8.45 -10.45 5.51
C SER A 48 9.17 -9.11 5.32
N ALA A 49 8.46 -7.98 5.42
CA ALA A 49 8.93 -6.66 4.99
C ALA A 49 9.46 -6.61 3.54
N GLU A 50 9.13 -7.62 2.72
CA GLU A 50 9.51 -7.68 1.32
C GLU A 50 8.71 -6.67 0.50
N PHE A 51 9.36 -6.07 -0.49
CA PHE A 51 8.71 -5.12 -1.40
C PHE A 51 7.61 -5.83 -2.19
N PHE A 52 6.40 -5.27 -2.12
CA PHE A 52 5.30 -5.72 -2.95
C PHE A 52 5.51 -5.23 -4.39
N PRO A 53 5.05 -5.98 -5.41
CA PRO A 53 5.23 -5.59 -6.82
C PRO A 53 4.73 -4.17 -7.11
N PHE A 54 5.63 -3.31 -7.61
CA PHE A 54 5.35 -1.88 -7.85
C PHE A 54 4.26 -1.65 -8.92
N GLU A 55 4.09 -2.60 -9.83
CA GLU A 55 3.02 -2.59 -10.85
C GLU A 55 1.61 -2.57 -10.22
N LEU A 56 1.48 -3.09 -9.00
CA LEU A 56 0.22 -3.11 -8.27
C LEU A 56 0.01 -1.89 -7.38
N TRP A 57 1.04 -1.06 -7.16
CA TRP A 57 0.95 0.02 -6.18
C TRP A 57 -0.13 1.05 -6.50
N ASP A 58 -0.29 1.40 -7.77
CA ASP A 58 -1.36 2.31 -8.22
C ASP A 58 -2.76 1.70 -8.00
N GLN A 59 -2.90 0.40 -8.30
CA GLN A 59 -4.12 -0.35 -8.06
C GLN A 59 -4.44 -0.48 -6.56
N LEU A 60 -3.42 -0.57 -5.72
CA LEU A 60 -3.53 -0.63 -4.25
C LEU A 60 -3.90 0.72 -3.65
N ASP A 61 -3.31 1.80 -4.17
CA ASP A 61 -3.63 3.16 -3.73
C ASP A 61 -5.10 3.49 -3.98
N ASN A 62 -5.62 3.07 -5.14
CA ASN A 62 -7.03 3.22 -5.52
C ASN A 62 -7.89 1.98 -5.22
N ALA A 63 -7.37 1.01 -4.46
CA ALA A 63 -8.08 -0.24 -4.23
C ALA A 63 -9.36 -0.02 -3.43
N SER A 64 -10.39 -0.78 -3.80
CA SER A 64 -11.64 -0.90 -3.04
C SER A 64 -11.80 -2.30 -2.44
N VAL A 65 -12.52 -2.40 -1.33
CA VAL A 65 -12.88 -3.71 -0.75
C VAL A 65 -13.67 -4.52 -1.79
N HIS A 66 -13.34 -5.80 -1.91
CA HIS A 66 -13.80 -6.75 -2.92
C HIS A 66 -13.28 -6.55 -4.35
N GLN A 67 -12.41 -5.56 -4.60
CA GLN A 67 -11.74 -5.41 -5.89
C GLN A 67 -10.82 -6.61 -6.17
N LYS A 68 -10.75 -7.03 -7.44
CA LYS A 68 -9.79 -8.04 -7.88
C LYS A 68 -8.64 -7.36 -8.60
N ILE A 69 -7.44 -7.54 -8.08
CA ILE A 69 -6.17 -7.07 -8.60
C ILE A 69 -5.50 -8.24 -9.30
N LYS A 70 -5.04 -8.05 -10.54
CA LYS A 70 -4.31 -9.09 -11.28
C LYS A 70 -2.86 -8.68 -11.46
N LEU A 71 -1.96 -9.63 -11.25
CA LEU A 71 -0.54 -9.50 -11.53
C LEU A 71 -0.09 -10.69 -12.36
N GLY A 72 0.10 -10.47 -13.66
CA GLY A 72 0.35 -11.55 -14.60
C GLY A 72 -0.74 -12.63 -14.52
N ASN A 73 -0.35 -13.83 -14.08
CA ASN A 73 -1.23 -14.98 -13.97
C ASN A 73 -1.84 -15.18 -12.57
N GLN A 74 -1.54 -14.30 -11.61
CA GLN A 74 -2.07 -14.36 -10.25
C GLN A 74 -3.20 -13.35 -10.07
N VAL A 75 -4.26 -13.77 -9.37
CA VAL A 75 -5.41 -12.92 -9.04
C VAL A 75 -5.49 -12.78 -7.52
N PHE A 76 -5.51 -11.54 -7.07
CA PHE A 76 -5.66 -11.16 -5.68
C PHE A 76 -6.98 -10.43 -5.48
N LYS A 77 -7.83 -10.90 -4.58
CA LYS A 77 -9.04 -10.21 -4.15
C LYS A 77 -8.74 -9.39 -2.90
N VAL A 78 -9.01 -8.10 -2.96
CA VAL A 78 -8.97 -7.23 -1.78
C VAL A 78 -10.12 -7.64 -0.85
N ILE A 79 -9.80 -8.19 0.32
CA ILE A 79 -10.80 -8.59 1.31
C ILE A 79 -10.95 -7.56 2.41
N LYS A 80 -9.90 -6.79 2.69
CA LYS A 80 -9.94 -5.74 3.70
C LYS A 80 -8.99 -4.62 3.35
N ILE A 81 -9.41 -3.40 3.64
CA ILE A 81 -8.57 -2.21 3.57
C ILE A 81 -8.69 -1.53 4.93
N LEU A 82 -7.55 -1.27 5.55
CA LEU A 82 -7.41 -0.45 6.74
C LEU A 82 -6.85 0.89 6.30
N THR A 83 -7.67 1.92 6.45
CA THR A 83 -7.26 3.30 6.19
C THR A 83 -6.84 3.93 7.51
N LYS A 84 -5.69 4.60 7.53
CA LYS A 84 -5.25 5.34 8.71
C LYS A 84 -5.85 6.74 8.62
N LYS A 85 -6.72 7.08 9.58
CA LYS A 85 -7.14 8.49 9.75
C LYS A 85 -5.96 9.26 10.31
N THR A 86 -5.15 9.87 9.46
CA THR A 86 -4.20 10.88 9.93
C THR A 86 -5.01 12.11 10.30
N LYS A 87 -5.35 12.27 11.59
CA LYS A 87 -5.81 13.56 12.13
C LYS A 87 -4.64 14.53 11.98
N ILE A 88 -4.59 15.26 10.87
CA ILE A 88 -3.66 16.39 10.74
C ILE A 88 -4.20 17.47 11.68
N ARG A 89 -3.65 17.55 12.90
CA ARG A 89 -3.79 18.73 13.76
C ARG A 89 -2.67 19.68 13.38
N TYR A 90 -2.97 20.68 12.57
CA TYR A 90 -2.19 21.92 12.59
C TYR A 90 -2.55 22.64 13.88
N SER A 91 -1.56 22.85 14.76
CA SER A 91 -1.63 23.78 15.90
C SER A 91 -1.16 25.15 15.47
#